data_AF-A0A3A8LFE9-F1
#
_entry.id   AF-A0A3A8LFE9-F1
#
_cell.length_a   1.000
_cell.length_b   1.000
_cell.length_c   1.000
_cell.angle_alpha   90.00
_cell.angle_beta   90.00
_cell.angle_gamma   90.00
#
_symmetry.space_group_name_H-M   'P 1'
#
loop_
_entity.id
_entity.type
_entity.pdbx_description
1 polymer ?
#
loop_
_entity_poly.entity_id
_entity_poly.type
_entity_poly.pdbx_seq_one_letter_code
_entity_poly.pdbx_strand_id
1 'polypeptide(L)'
;MLGGREYRAYQRQGDTFRIVCEEPCPIEETYVFARYAGFLAVKEDLIAVVGVDVAPRMLPVDIHLAGDSLCGPKGGASGSSFMNQTGLEPGPGSNVCLWELEASRAKPPEVARPLTVENALARANQVLVAHEYSHIVLFLRQELSHEWLVRAISYRVGGQASSLCDDINQQFAPTAWELCQRNGLDYAQLAEGLRKVDALWSADGGSVALHAGVPLATSVYQYRRILDGLAGSDTLAACIAGGELRPNQCGDAFRFTPTARTVSMYEGWVRWELPAGALTQEVQVEPGTWRSGMVVPAQWNPFMFAHNYAFEPASGVFKQPVRLTLAYDPRLLPEGGAESSLTLYWKAEDAPAQAVAGAVVDTEANTVSGFVSKLGRYIVAPR
;
A
#
# COMPACT_ATOMS: atom_id res chain seq x y z
N MET A 1 -14.16 27.74 -6.32
CA MET A 1 -15.02 26.69 -6.89
C MET A 1 -14.24 25.39 -6.92
N LEU A 2 -14.83 24.28 -6.47
CA LEU A 2 -14.29 22.92 -6.62
C LEU A 2 -15.31 22.16 -7.47
N GLY A 3 -14.87 21.43 -8.51
CA GLY A 3 -15.79 20.72 -9.41
C GLY A 3 -16.84 21.60 -10.11
N GLY A 4 -16.58 22.91 -10.27
CA GLY A 4 -17.55 23.86 -10.84
C GLY A 4 -18.69 24.26 -9.88
N ARG A 5 -18.63 23.87 -8.61
CA ARG A 5 -19.55 24.28 -7.55
C ARG A 5 -18.91 25.27 -6.58
N GLU A 6 -19.75 26.05 -5.92
CA GLU A 6 -19.33 26.94 -4.84
C GLU A 6 -19.23 26.17 -3.53
N TYR A 7 -18.14 26.42 -2.81
CA TYR A 7 -17.86 25.81 -1.52
C TYR A 7 -17.50 26.90 -0.51
N ARG A 8 -17.97 26.75 0.72
CA ARG A 8 -17.40 27.44 1.87
C ARG A 8 -16.24 26.64 2.43
N ALA A 9 -15.15 27.34 2.75
CA ALA A 9 -13.95 26.79 3.34
C ALA A 9 -13.74 27.36 4.75
N TYR A 10 -13.50 26.48 5.72
CA TYR A 10 -13.30 26.81 7.12
C TYR A 10 -11.85 26.47 7.49
N GLN A 11 -11.06 27.51 7.73
CA GLN A 11 -9.60 27.40 7.89
C GLN A 11 -9.03 28.63 8.61
N ARG A 12 -8.01 28.43 9.45
CA ARG A 12 -7.15 29.52 9.96
C ARG A 12 -6.02 29.80 8.97
N GLN A 13 -5.63 31.07 8.87
CA GLN A 13 -4.51 31.46 8.01
C GLN A 13 -3.25 30.65 8.38
N GLY A 14 -2.65 30.01 7.38
CA GLY A 14 -1.42 29.21 7.52
C GLY A 14 -1.63 27.71 7.71
N ASP A 15 -2.86 27.26 7.99
CA ASP A 15 -3.13 25.83 8.12
C ASP A 15 -2.99 25.10 6.78
N THR A 16 -2.60 23.82 6.82
CA THR A 16 -2.43 22.98 5.62
C THR A 16 -3.70 22.23 5.21
N PHE A 17 -4.79 22.37 5.97
CA PHE A 17 -6.08 21.73 5.69
C PHE A 17 -7.23 22.72 5.87
N ARG A 18 -8.38 22.39 5.28
CA ARG A 18 -9.64 23.10 5.47
C ARG A 18 -10.79 22.11 5.58
N ILE A 19 -11.79 22.41 6.39
CA ILE A 19 -13.09 21.75 6.24
C ILE A 19 -13.84 22.50 5.14
N VAL A 20 -14.46 21.78 4.20
CA VAL A 20 -15.23 22.38 3.11
C VAL A 20 -16.66 21.87 3.09
N CYS A 21 -17.56 22.71 2.59
CA CYS A 21 -18.97 22.39 2.45
C CYS A 21 -19.53 22.99 1.16
N GLU A 22 -20.18 22.19 0.32
CA GLU A 22 -20.84 22.67 -0.91
C GLU A 22 -22.03 23.58 -0.55
N GLU A 23 -22.25 24.65 -1.32
CA GLU A 23 -23.37 25.57 -1.10
C GLU A 23 -24.66 25.09 -1.81
N PRO A 24 -25.81 25.00 -1.10
CA PRO A 24 -26.00 25.33 0.32
C PRO A 24 -25.49 24.23 1.27
N CYS A 25 -24.76 24.62 2.32
CA CYS A 25 -24.16 23.67 3.25
C CYS A 25 -25.21 22.90 4.07
N PRO A 26 -25.26 21.55 3.99
CA PRO A 26 -26.27 20.75 4.70
C PRO A 26 -25.94 20.48 6.17
N ILE A 27 -24.81 21.01 6.67
CA ILE A 27 -24.29 20.82 8.02
C ILE A 27 -24.38 22.15 8.76
N GLU A 28 -24.86 22.14 10.00
CA GLU A 28 -24.84 23.34 10.83
C GLU A 28 -23.40 23.80 11.09
N GLU A 29 -23.17 25.10 10.97
CA GLU A 29 -21.83 25.70 11.02
C GLU A 29 -21.09 25.40 12.34
N THR A 30 -21.84 25.27 13.44
CA THR A 30 -21.32 24.87 14.77
C THR A 30 -20.61 23.52 14.73
N TYR A 31 -21.14 22.53 13.99
CA TYR A 31 -20.49 21.23 13.84
C TYR A 31 -19.25 21.31 12.96
N VAL A 32 -19.27 22.14 11.92
CA VAL A 32 -18.12 22.35 11.03
C VAL A 32 -16.95 22.93 11.82
N PHE A 33 -17.19 23.97 12.64
CA PHE A 33 -16.16 24.53 13.52
C PHE A 33 -15.69 23.54 14.58
N ALA A 34 -16.60 22.76 15.18
CA ALA A 34 -16.24 21.74 16.17
C ALA A 34 -15.35 20.66 15.55
N ARG A 35 -15.66 20.19 14.34
CA ARG A 35 -14.87 19.18 13.63
C ARG A 35 -13.50 19.71 13.22
N TYR A 36 -13.45 20.95 12.70
CA TYR A 36 -12.19 21.64 12.44
C TYR A 36 -11.31 21.73 13.70
N ALA A 37 -11.87 22.17 14.83
CA ALA A 37 -11.15 22.29 16.09
C ALA A 37 -10.70 20.92 16.63
N GLY A 38 -11.54 19.89 16.53
CA GLY A 38 -11.21 18.53 16.93
C GLY A 38 -10.05 17.94 16.15
N PHE A 39 -10.04 18.12 14.82
CA PHE A 39 -8.93 17.63 13.99
C PHE A 39 -7.66 18.46 14.21
N LEU A 40 -7.78 19.78 14.31
CA LEU A 40 -6.65 20.67 14.63
C LEU A 40 -5.95 20.24 15.92
N ALA A 41 -6.71 19.86 16.95
CA ALA A 41 -6.18 19.43 18.25
C ALA A 41 -5.37 18.11 18.20
N VAL A 42 -5.53 17.29 17.15
CA VAL A 42 -4.80 16.02 16.99
C VAL A 42 -3.83 16.03 15.80
N LYS A 43 -3.84 17.09 14.98
CA LYS A 43 -3.01 17.17 13.77
C LYS A 43 -1.51 17.17 14.09
N GLU A 44 -1.10 17.87 15.15
CA GLU A 44 0.30 17.85 15.58
C GLU A 44 0.75 16.44 16.00
N ASP A 45 -0.12 15.69 16.68
CA ASP A 45 0.16 14.30 17.03
C ASP A 45 0.23 13.40 15.79
N LEU A 46 -0.64 13.62 14.79
CA LEU A 46 -0.56 12.92 13.51
C LEU A 46 0.79 13.16 12.85
N ILE A 47 1.21 14.43 12.73
CA ILE A 47 2.51 14.77 12.13
C ILE A 47 3.67 14.20 12.96
N ALA A 48 3.57 14.18 14.29
CA ALA A 48 4.59 13.58 15.14
C ALA A 48 4.73 12.06 14.94
N VAL A 49 3.61 11.35 14.78
CA VAL A 49 3.58 9.89 14.53
C VAL A 49 4.04 9.56 13.11
N VAL A 50 3.71 10.39 12.13
CA VAL A 50 4.08 10.19 10.73
C VAL A 50 5.50 10.68 10.43
N GLY A 51 6.01 11.65 11.19
CA GLY A 51 7.35 12.22 11.04
C GLY A 51 7.51 13.20 9.89
N VAL A 52 6.54 13.30 8.97
CA VAL A 52 6.51 14.21 7.81
C VAL A 52 5.09 14.74 7.59
N ASP A 53 4.96 15.86 6.88
CA ASP A 53 3.67 16.45 6.50
C ASP A 53 3.33 16.17 5.02
N VAL A 54 2.11 16.52 4.64
CA VAL A 54 1.59 16.45 3.27
C VAL A 54 2.53 17.19 2.31
N ALA A 55 2.82 16.57 1.16
CA ALA A 55 3.68 17.17 0.15
C ALA A 55 3.11 18.53 -0.30
N PRO A 56 3.92 19.58 -0.53
CA PRO A 56 3.41 20.92 -0.86
C PRO A 56 2.45 20.95 -2.06
N ARG A 57 2.64 20.07 -3.05
CA ARG A 57 1.75 19.93 -4.22
C ARG A 57 0.34 19.49 -3.85
N MET A 58 0.18 18.80 -2.73
CA MET A 58 -1.08 18.22 -2.27
C MET A 58 -1.86 19.16 -1.34
N LEU A 59 -1.37 20.38 -1.12
CA LEU A 59 -1.99 21.39 -0.27
C LEU A 59 -2.89 22.37 -1.04
N PRO A 60 -3.99 22.87 -0.41
CA PRO A 60 -4.53 22.42 0.87
C PRO A 60 -5.18 21.03 0.78
N VAL A 61 -5.35 20.38 1.93
CA VAL A 61 -6.20 19.19 2.07
C VAL A 61 -7.63 19.61 2.41
N ASP A 62 -8.58 19.23 1.57
CA ASP A 62 -9.98 19.58 1.70
C ASP A 62 -10.74 18.42 2.36
N ILE A 63 -11.31 18.67 3.53
CA ILE A 63 -12.05 17.64 4.27
C ILE A 63 -13.56 17.91 4.12
N HIS A 64 -14.25 16.94 3.55
CA HIS A 64 -15.67 16.94 3.28
C HIS A 64 -16.39 16.04 4.30
N LEU A 65 -17.37 16.60 5.00
CA LEU A 65 -18.11 15.92 6.07
C LEU A 65 -19.44 15.31 5.61
N ALA A 66 -19.84 15.56 4.36
CA ALA A 66 -21.04 15.02 3.75
C ALA A 66 -20.73 14.61 2.30
N GLY A 67 -21.62 13.82 1.71
CA GLY A 67 -21.63 13.59 0.28
C GLY A 67 -21.97 14.87 -0.48
N ASP A 68 -21.17 15.18 -1.49
CA ASP A 68 -21.33 16.37 -2.34
C ASP A 68 -20.90 16.09 -3.78
N SER A 69 -20.78 17.12 -4.62
CA SER A 69 -20.42 16.94 -6.02
C SER A 69 -19.03 16.32 -6.25
N LEU A 70 -18.14 16.38 -5.25
CA LEU A 70 -16.82 15.78 -5.31
C LEU A 70 -16.78 14.40 -4.65
N CYS A 71 -17.35 14.27 -3.46
CA CYS A 71 -17.34 13.01 -2.71
C CYS A 71 -18.39 12.00 -3.17
N GLY A 72 -19.43 12.45 -3.88
CA GLY A 72 -20.57 11.62 -4.21
C GLY A 72 -21.36 11.15 -2.97
N PRO A 73 -22.42 10.34 -3.16
CA PRO A 73 -23.20 9.81 -2.05
C PRO A 73 -22.41 8.79 -1.24
N LYS A 74 -22.80 8.59 0.04
CA LYS A 74 -22.20 7.56 0.89
C LYS A 74 -22.38 6.16 0.27
N GLY A 75 -21.25 5.51 -0.02
CA GLY A 75 -21.19 4.12 -0.46
C GLY A 75 -20.98 3.14 0.71
N GLY A 76 -20.31 2.02 0.42
CA GLY A 76 -19.91 1.05 1.45
C GLY A 76 -18.69 1.46 2.28
N ALA A 77 -17.90 2.43 1.80
CA ALA A 77 -16.75 2.96 2.52
C ALA A 77 -17.17 3.95 3.62
N SER A 78 -16.38 4.02 4.68
CA SER A 78 -16.56 5.02 5.74
C SER A 78 -15.81 6.32 5.44
N GLY A 79 -14.71 6.25 4.72
CA GLY A 79 -13.95 7.41 4.26
C GLY A 79 -13.26 7.13 2.92
N SER A 80 -12.74 8.18 2.30
CA SER A 80 -11.91 8.08 1.10
C SER A 80 -10.98 9.28 0.99
N SER A 81 -9.81 9.05 0.38
CA SER A 81 -8.78 10.04 0.14
C SER A 81 -8.33 10.01 -1.30
N PHE A 82 -8.18 11.18 -1.92
CA PHE A 82 -7.66 11.27 -3.29
C PHE A 82 -6.98 12.60 -3.56
N MET A 83 -6.09 12.57 -4.56
CA MET A 83 -5.42 13.75 -5.08
C MET A 83 -6.26 14.44 -6.14
N ASN A 84 -6.19 15.76 -6.21
CA ASN A 84 -6.70 16.46 -7.38
C ASN A 84 -5.90 16.04 -8.61
N GLN A 85 -6.55 15.99 -9.77
CA GLN A 85 -5.90 15.66 -11.04
C GLN A 85 -6.00 16.85 -11.99
N THR A 86 -4.91 17.14 -12.71
CA THR A 86 -4.87 18.12 -13.79
C THR A 86 -4.37 17.41 -15.04
N GLY A 87 -5.32 16.95 -15.87
CA GLY A 87 -4.98 16.05 -16.97
C GLY A 87 -4.49 14.69 -16.45
N LEU A 88 -3.28 14.30 -16.84
CA LEU A 88 -2.65 13.04 -16.41
C LEU A 88 -1.73 13.20 -15.18
N GLU A 89 -1.56 14.43 -14.69
CA GLU A 89 -0.67 14.74 -13.58
C GLU A 89 -1.43 15.02 -12.28
N PRO A 90 -0.83 14.76 -11.10
CA PRO A 90 -1.32 15.26 -9.83
C PRO A 90 -1.44 16.78 -9.86
N GLY A 91 -2.67 17.25 -9.70
CA GLY A 91 -3.02 18.66 -9.58
C GLY A 91 -2.74 19.21 -8.18
N PRO A 92 -2.88 20.52 -8.00
CA PRO A 92 -2.74 21.14 -6.68
C PRO A 92 -3.87 20.72 -5.75
N GLY A 93 -3.52 20.35 -4.52
CA GLY A 93 -4.48 20.02 -3.47
C GLY A 93 -4.93 18.56 -3.46
N SER A 94 -5.68 18.22 -2.42
CA SER A 94 -6.17 16.87 -2.18
C SER A 94 -7.46 16.90 -1.37
N ASN A 95 -8.17 15.78 -1.31
CA ASN A 95 -9.48 15.72 -0.67
C ASN A 95 -9.61 14.47 0.20
N VAL A 96 -10.38 14.63 1.26
CA VAL A 96 -10.81 13.60 2.21
C VAL A 96 -12.32 13.66 2.30
N CYS A 97 -12.99 12.53 2.04
CA CYS A 97 -14.43 12.38 2.13
C CYS A 97 -14.78 11.48 3.31
N LEU A 98 -15.62 11.94 4.25
CA LEU A 98 -15.91 11.20 5.50
C LEU A 98 -17.38 10.76 5.66
N TRP A 99 -18.31 11.35 4.89
CA TRP A 99 -19.76 11.07 4.97
C TRP A 99 -20.33 10.99 6.40
N GLU A 100 -19.82 11.83 7.31
CA GLU A 100 -20.18 11.82 8.73
C GLU A 100 -21.63 12.24 8.94
N LEU A 101 -22.14 13.17 8.12
CA LEU A 101 -23.53 13.58 8.14
C LEU A 101 -24.45 12.39 7.83
N GLU A 102 -24.17 11.65 6.76
CA GLU A 102 -24.93 10.47 6.36
C GLU A 102 -24.84 9.36 7.42
N ALA A 103 -23.64 9.11 7.95
CA ALA A 103 -23.44 8.13 9.02
C ALA A 103 -24.23 8.50 10.29
N SER A 104 -24.31 9.78 10.63
CA SER A 104 -25.08 10.24 11.79
C SER A 104 -26.60 10.09 11.64
N ARG A 105 -27.09 10.00 10.40
CA ARG A 105 -28.52 9.85 10.05
C ARG A 105 -28.94 8.40 9.80
N ALA A 106 -28.01 7.45 9.93
CA ALA A 106 -28.33 6.03 9.79
C ALA A 106 -29.39 5.60 10.83
N LYS A 107 -30.15 4.55 10.53
CA LYS A 107 -31.14 4.03 11.48
C LYS A 107 -30.42 3.22 12.57
N PRO A 108 -30.83 3.31 13.84
CA PRO A 108 -30.35 2.41 14.87
C PRO A 108 -30.49 0.93 14.43
N PRO A 109 -29.54 0.05 14.79
CA PRO A 109 -28.39 0.27 15.67
C PRO A 109 -27.12 0.81 14.96
N GLU A 110 -27.21 1.20 13.69
CA GLU A 110 -26.05 1.48 12.83
C GLU A 110 -25.39 2.86 13.06
N VAL A 111 -25.95 3.68 13.97
CA VAL A 111 -25.34 4.96 14.35
C VAL A 111 -24.22 4.70 15.36
N ALA A 112 -23.03 4.39 14.86
CA ALA A 112 -21.88 4.21 15.74
C ALA A 112 -21.57 5.50 16.52
N ARG A 113 -21.65 6.68 15.89
CA ARG A 113 -21.36 8.00 16.48
C ARG A 113 -22.11 9.13 15.77
N PRO A 114 -23.13 9.77 16.38
CA PRO A 114 -23.85 10.87 15.75
C PRO A 114 -22.97 12.13 15.64
N LEU A 115 -23.25 12.98 14.65
CA LEU A 115 -22.57 14.26 14.46
C LEU A 115 -23.07 15.26 15.51
N THR A 116 -22.36 15.31 16.63
CA THR A 116 -22.59 16.28 17.73
C THR A 116 -21.32 17.09 17.97
N VAL A 117 -21.42 18.25 18.61
CA VAL A 117 -20.23 19.07 18.95
C VAL A 117 -19.28 18.29 19.85
N GLU A 118 -19.80 17.58 20.85
CA GLU A 118 -19.02 16.71 21.73
C GLU A 118 -18.26 15.65 20.94
N ASN A 119 -18.95 14.93 20.04
CA ASN A 119 -18.32 13.90 19.24
C ASN A 119 -17.31 14.47 18.24
N ALA A 120 -17.58 15.63 17.65
CA ALA A 120 -16.68 16.27 16.70
C ALA A 120 -15.37 16.74 17.36
N LEU A 121 -15.41 17.11 18.65
CA LEU A 121 -14.24 17.50 19.44
C LEU A 121 -13.50 16.32 20.08
N ALA A 122 -14.19 15.20 20.34
CA ALA A 122 -13.61 14.06 21.03
C ALA A 122 -12.43 13.45 20.25
N ARG A 123 -11.28 13.30 20.92
CA ARG A 123 -10.06 12.70 20.34
C ARG A 123 -10.31 11.32 19.73
N ALA A 124 -11.04 10.47 20.45
CA ALA A 124 -11.38 9.11 20.01
C ALA A 124 -12.18 9.07 18.68
N ASN A 125 -12.78 10.20 18.27
CA ASN A 125 -13.56 10.37 17.04
C ASN A 125 -12.77 11.02 15.90
N GLN A 126 -11.47 11.26 16.10
CA GLN A 126 -10.59 11.74 15.04
C GLN A 126 -9.95 10.58 14.24
N VAL A 127 -10.25 9.32 14.57
CA VAL A 127 -9.65 8.14 13.91
C VAL A 127 -9.86 8.17 12.40
N LEU A 128 -11.09 8.35 11.93
CA LEU A 128 -11.37 8.30 10.49
C LEU A 128 -10.68 9.44 9.73
N VAL A 129 -10.79 10.69 10.20
CA VAL A 129 -10.09 11.82 9.56
C VAL A 129 -8.57 11.65 9.61
N ALA A 130 -8.01 11.12 10.71
CA ALA A 130 -6.58 10.84 10.82
C ALA A 130 -6.14 9.73 9.85
N HIS A 131 -6.95 8.69 9.67
CA HIS A 131 -6.72 7.60 8.72
C HIS A 131 -6.66 8.14 7.28
N GLU A 132 -7.71 8.86 6.86
CA GLU A 132 -7.79 9.44 5.52
C GLU A 132 -6.70 10.49 5.27
N TYR A 133 -6.47 11.40 6.23
CA TYR A 133 -5.40 12.38 6.11
C TYR A 133 -4.02 11.73 6.00
N SER A 134 -3.79 10.60 6.68
CA SER A 134 -2.52 9.87 6.58
C SER A 134 -2.29 9.29 5.18
N HIS A 135 -3.34 8.89 4.45
CA HIS A 135 -3.19 8.51 3.04
C HIS A 135 -2.64 9.67 2.21
N ILE A 136 -3.12 10.90 2.44
CA ILE A 136 -2.64 12.11 1.76
C ILE A 136 -1.15 12.35 2.03
N VAL A 137 -0.68 12.08 3.26
CA VAL A 137 0.75 12.21 3.60
C VAL A 137 1.61 11.21 2.79
N LEU A 138 1.10 10.00 2.55
CA LEU A 138 1.80 8.97 1.78
C LEU A 138 1.77 9.17 0.26
N PHE A 139 0.76 9.88 -0.25
CA PHE A 139 0.62 10.14 -1.68
C PHE A 139 1.87 10.77 -2.30
N LEU A 140 2.14 10.40 -3.55
CA LEU A 140 3.35 10.74 -4.34
C LEU A 140 4.64 10.06 -3.86
N ARG A 141 4.81 9.86 -2.55
CA ARG A 141 6.07 9.37 -1.96
C ARG A 141 6.22 7.87 -1.97
N GLN A 142 5.11 7.14 -1.87
CA GLN A 142 5.12 5.69 -1.76
C GLN A 142 4.33 5.02 -2.89
N GLU A 143 4.83 3.85 -3.31
CA GLU A 143 4.18 3.01 -4.31
C GLU A 143 2.75 2.63 -3.92
N LEU A 144 2.50 2.41 -2.63
CA LEU A 144 1.21 2.09 -2.08
C LEU A 144 0.87 3.06 -0.95
N SER A 145 -0.41 3.39 -0.84
CA SER A 145 -0.93 3.98 0.39
C SER A 145 -1.26 2.85 1.35
N HIS A 146 -0.35 2.55 2.26
CA HIS A 146 -0.42 1.35 3.09
C HIS A 146 -1.55 1.42 4.11
N GLU A 147 -2.63 0.68 3.86
CA GLU A 147 -3.79 0.57 4.75
C GLU A 147 -3.40 0.19 6.20
N TRP A 148 -2.45 -0.74 6.36
CA TRP A 148 -1.97 -1.16 7.67
C TRP A 148 -1.35 0.01 8.45
N LEU A 149 -0.60 0.86 7.75
CA LEU A 149 0.15 1.96 8.33
C LEU A 149 -0.82 3.07 8.74
N VAL A 150 -1.72 3.48 7.85
CA VAL A 150 -2.69 4.54 8.14
C VAL A 150 -3.69 4.12 9.21
N ARG A 151 -4.02 2.82 9.35
CA ARG A 151 -4.83 2.29 10.46
C ARG A 151 -4.07 2.37 11.78
N ALA A 152 -2.81 1.92 11.82
CA ALA A 152 -2.00 2.03 13.04
C ALA A 152 -1.83 3.50 13.48
N ILE A 153 -1.50 4.41 12.55
CA ILE A 153 -1.40 5.85 12.83
C ILE A 153 -2.71 6.38 13.40
N SER A 154 -3.85 6.05 12.78
CA SER A 154 -5.14 6.61 13.19
C SER A 154 -5.58 6.17 14.59
N TYR A 155 -5.32 4.91 14.98
CA TYR A 155 -5.58 4.45 16.35
C TYR A 155 -4.63 5.08 17.38
N ARG A 156 -3.37 5.37 17.00
CA ARG A 156 -2.46 6.13 17.87
C ARG A 156 -2.91 7.56 18.08
N VAL A 157 -3.34 8.21 17.00
CA VAL A 157 -3.85 9.59 17.02
C VAL A 157 -5.14 9.66 17.82
N GLY A 158 -6.08 8.74 17.59
CA GLY A 158 -7.34 8.69 18.35
C GLY A 158 -7.20 8.28 19.82
N GLY A 159 -6.01 7.81 20.23
CA GLY A 159 -5.72 7.41 21.61
C GLY A 159 -6.15 5.99 21.97
N GLN A 160 -6.49 5.17 20.96
CA GLN A 160 -6.80 3.74 21.14
C GLN A 160 -5.56 2.84 21.16
N ALA A 161 -4.44 3.33 20.61
CA ALA A 161 -3.15 2.65 20.68
C ALA A 161 -2.10 3.58 21.29
N SER A 162 -1.19 3.01 22.08
CA SER A 162 0.03 3.61 22.60
C SER A 162 1.27 3.02 21.96
N SER A 163 1.20 1.76 21.52
CA SER A 163 2.26 1.03 20.82
C SER A 163 1.70 0.30 19.58
N LEU A 164 2.57 -0.03 18.63
CA LEU A 164 2.22 -0.94 17.53
C LEU A 164 1.83 -2.34 18.01
N CYS A 165 2.32 -2.76 19.17
CA CYS A 165 2.05 -4.08 19.74
C CYS A 165 0.65 -4.22 20.38
N ASP A 166 -0.13 -3.14 20.46
CA ASP A 166 -1.44 -3.15 21.12
C ASP A 166 -2.48 -4.01 20.34
N ASP A 167 -3.39 -4.65 21.05
CA ASP A 167 -4.41 -5.57 20.51
C ASP A 167 -5.26 -4.96 19.39
N ILE A 168 -5.52 -3.64 19.47
CA ILE A 168 -6.26 -2.92 18.44
C ILE A 168 -5.56 -3.02 17.07
N ASN A 169 -4.22 -3.02 17.06
CA ASN A 169 -3.44 -3.19 15.84
C ASN A 169 -3.38 -4.65 15.41
N GLN A 170 -3.42 -5.63 16.32
CA GLN A 170 -3.56 -7.03 15.92
C GLN A 170 -4.84 -7.23 15.10
N GLN A 171 -5.94 -6.61 15.51
CA GLN A 171 -7.23 -6.74 14.83
C GLN A 171 -7.31 -5.91 13.55
N PHE A 172 -6.84 -4.66 13.59
CA PHE A 172 -7.13 -3.68 12.54
C PHE A 172 -5.90 -3.19 11.78
N ALA A 173 -4.69 -3.53 12.17
CA ALA A 173 -3.46 -3.21 11.44
C ALA A 173 -2.42 -4.33 11.61
N PRO A 174 -2.77 -5.59 11.25
CA PRO A 174 -2.00 -6.78 11.64
C PRO A 174 -0.55 -6.73 11.16
N THR A 175 -0.24 -6.10 10.02
CA THR A 175 1.15 -5.91 9.58
C THR A 175 1.95 -5.05 10.56
N ALA A 176 1.34 -3.98 11.11
CA ALA A 176 1.98 -3.13 12.10
C ALA A 176 2.26 -3.88 13.41
N TRP A 177 1.28 -4.70 13.82
CA TRP A 177 1.42 -5.56 15.00
C TRP A 177 2.53 -6.60 14.81
N GLU A 178 2.58 -7.30 13.67
CA GLU A 178 3.63 -8.29 13.36
C GLU A 178 5.03 -7.65 13.32
N LEU A 179 5.15 -6.45 12.76
CA LEU A 179 6.40 -5.68 12.77
C LEU A 179 6.85 -5.35 14.21
N CYS A 180 5.91 -5.06 15.11
CA CYS A 180 6.23 -4.85 16.52
C CYS A 180 6.65 -6.15 17.20
N GLN A 181 5.84 -7.21 17.08
CA GLN A 181 6.06 -8.48 17.77
C GLN A 181 7.36 -9.18 17.35
N ARG A 182 7.69 -9.14 16.04
CA ARG A 182 8.85 -9.87 15.51
C ARG A 182 10.12 -9.04 15.46
N ASN A 183 9.98 -7.73 15.22
CA ASN A 183 11.11 -6.86 14.92
C ASN A 183 11.29 -5.71 15.92
N GLY A 184 10.41 -5.57 16.92
CA GLY A 184 10.51 -4.54 17.96
C GLY A 184 10.28 -3.11 17.45
N LEU A 185 9.65 -2.95 16.28
CA LEU A 185 9.31 -1.65 15.73
C LEU A 185 8.14 -1.01 16.49
N ASP A 186 8.19 0.31 16.68
CA ASP A 186 7.08 1.10 17.22
C ASP A 186 6.94 2.42 16.43
N TYR A 187 5.99 3.27 16.82
CA TYR A 187 5.67 4.53 16.13
C TYR A 187 6.87 5.47 15.94
N ALA A 188 7.83 5.48 16.87
CA ALA A 188 9.03 6.30 16.73
C ALA A 188 9.89 5.87 15.52
N GLN A 189 10.04 4.56 15.31
CA GLN A 189 10.73 4.02 14.14
C GLN A 189 9.91 4.17 12.87
N LEU A 190 8.57 4.08 12.92
CA LEU A 190 7.74 4.37 11.75
C LEU A 190 7.88 5.83 11.30
N ALA A 191 7.84 6.78 12.24
CA ALA A 191 8.05 8.20 11.96
C ALA A 191 9.41 8.44 11.30
N GLU A 192 10.47 7.81 11.82
CA GLU A 192 11.80 7.90 11.24
C GLU A 192 11.89 7.23 9.86
N GLY A 193 11.22 6.09 9.67
CA GLY A 193 11.12 5.41 8.39
C GLY A 193 10.49 6.29 7.31
N LEU A 194 9.40 6.99 7.66
CA LEU A 194 8.72 7.91 6.76
C LEU A 194 9.52 9.19 6.46
N ARG A 195 10.33 9.69 7.42
CA ARG A 195 11.32 10.74 7.12
C ARG A 195 12.38 10.28 6.13
N LYS A 196 12.87 9.04 6.26
CA LYS A 196 13.82 8.46 5.31
C LYS A 196 13.19 8.25 3.93
N VAL A 197 11.92 7.88 3.86
CA VAL A 197 11.14 7.82 2.61
C VAL A 197 11.04 9.20 1.97
N ASP A 198 10.67 10.24 2.72
CA ASP A 198 10.56 11.61 2.20
C ASP A 198 11.90 12.16 1.71
N ALA A 199 12.99 11.88 2.43
CA ALA A 199 14.34 12.23 2.02
C ALA A 199 14.76 11.49 0.74
N LEU A 200 14.45 10.19 0.63
CA LEU A 200 14.75 9.39 -0.57
C LEU A 200 13.95 9.89 -1.78
N TRP A 201 12.66 10.14 -1.60
CA TRP A 201 11.77 10.68 -2.64
C TRP A 201 12.22 12.07 -3.12
N SER A 202 12.56 12.96 -2.18
CA SER A 202 13.02 14.32 -2.50
C SER A 202 14.39 14.36 -3.19
N ALA A 203 15.18 13.30 -3.05
CA ALA A 203 16.47 13.13 -3.71
C ALA A 203 16.40 12.30 -5.00
N ASP A 204 15.20 12.11 -5.57
CA ASP A 204 14.94 11.28 -6.77
C ASP A 204 15.44 9.82 -6.64
N GLY A 205 15.49 9.29 -5.41
CA GLY A 205 16.00 7.96 -5.10
C GLY A 205 14.94 6.84 -5.09
N GLY A 206 13.66 7.16 -5.32
CA GLY A 206 12.62 6.15 -5.47
C GLY A 206 12.77 5.34 -6.77
N SER A 207 12.07 4.21 -6.86
CA SER A 207 12.19 3.29 -8.00
C SER A 207 10.89 3.09 -8.79
N VAL A 208 9.78 3.71 -8.36
CA VAL A 208 8.46 3.46 -8.95
C VAL A 208 7.90 4.71 -9.64
N ALA A 209 7.71 4.61 -10.95
CA ALA A 209 7.03 5.66 -11.71
C ALA A 209 5.51 5.57 -11.51
N LEU A 210 4.93 6.52 -10.79
CA LEU A 210 3.48 6.60 -10.58
C LEU A 210 2.81 7.68 -11.45
N HIS A 211 3.49 8.83 -11.59
CA HIS A 211 2.94 10.01 -12.26
C HIS A 211 4.01 10.72 -13.08
N ALA A 212 3.62 11.27 -14.23
CA ALA A 212 4.50 12.14 -15.00
C ALA A 212 4.81 13.42 -14.20
N GLY A 213 6.05 13.93 -14.30
CA GLY A 213 6.45 15.19 -13.67
C GLY A 213 6.50 15.17 -12.14
N VAL A 214 6.58 13.97 -11.53
CA VAL A 214 6.75 13.75 -10.09
C VAL A 214 7.95 12.82 -9.88
N PRO A 215 8.79 13.05 -8.86
CA PRO A 215 9.85 12.10 -8.50
C PRO A 215 9.34 10.67 -8.37
N LEU A 216 10.18 9.70 -8.68
CA LEU A 216 9.84 8.29 -8.52
C LEU A 216 9.48 8.01 -7.05
N ALA A 217 8.38 7.31 -6.84
CA ALA A 217 7.95 6.91 -5.52
C ALA A 217 8.87 5.81 -4.97
N THR A 218 8.98 5.77 -3.65
CA THR A 218 9.67 4.68 -2.94
C THR A 218 8.85 3.40 -3.10
N SER A 219 9.48 2.33 -3.57
CA SER A 219 8.83 1.00 -3.63
C SER A 219 8.58 0.45 -2.24
N VAL A 220 7.65 -0.49 -2.13
CA VAL A 220 7.43 -1.21 -0.86
C VAL A 220 8.71 -1.91 -0.39
N TYR A 221 9.51 -2.46 -1.32
CA TYR A 221 10.81 -3.04 -1.02
C TYR A 221 11.77 -2.01 -0.40
N GLN A 222 11.93 -0.83 -1.02
CA GLN A 222 12.78 0.22 -0.47
C GLN A 222 12.32 0.67 0.92
N TYR A 223 11.01 0.81 1.14
CA TYR A 223 10.47 1.14 2.46
C TYR A 223 10.75 0.02 3.47
N ARG A 224 10.55 -1.25 3.09
CA ARG A 224 10.90 -2.40 3.92
C ARG A 224 12.38 -2.41 4.30
N ARG A 225 13.29 -2.12 3.36
CA ARG A 225 14.74 -2.02 3.64
C ARG A 225 15.09 -0.90 4.63
N ILE A 226 14.35 0.22 4.58
CA ILE A 226 14.46 1.27 5.59
C ILE A 226 14.04 0.73 6.96
N LEU A 227 12.91 0.02 7.04
CA LEU A 227 12.43 -0.59 8.28
C LEU A 227 13.40 -1.66 8.80
N ASP A 228 13.99 -2.49 7.93
CA ASP A 228 15.01 -3.47 8.31
C ASP A 228 16.20 -2.79 9.01
N GLY A 229 16.66 -1.66 8.44
CA GLY A 229 17.76 -0.88 9.00
C GLY A 229 17.43 -0.28 10.38
N LEU A 230 16.17 0.12 10.59
CA LEU A 230 15.70 0.66 11.87
C LEU A 230 15.46 -0.43 12.92
N ALA A 231 15.00 -1.61 12.49
CA ALA A 231 14.78 -2.77 13.34
C ALA A 231 16.07 -3.54 13.66
N GLY A 232 17.12 -3.36 12.85
CA GLY A 232 18.34 -4.18 12.91
C GLY A 232 18.10 -5.65 12.53
N SER A 233 16.99 -5.96 11.86
CA SER A 233 16.57 -7.32 11.50
C SER A 233 15.73 -7.32 10.22
N ASP A 234 15.57 -8.48 9.56
CA ASP A 234 14.73 -8.60 8.37
C ASP A 234 13.23 -8.57 8.75
N THR A 235 12.48 -7.66 8.13
CA THR A 235 11.05 -7.44 8.37
C THR A 235 10.14 -8.15 7.36
N LEU A 236 10.69 -8.94 6.42
CA LEU A 236 9.91 -9.64 5.39
C LEU A 236 8.83 -10.56 5.97
N ALA A 237 9.19 -11.41 6.93
CA ALA A 237 8.26 -12.35 7.54
C ALA A 237 7.08 -11.63 8.22
N ALA A 238 7.32 -10.50 8.88
CA ALA A 238 6.28 -9.66 9.48
C ALA A 238 5.38 -9.02 8.41
N CYS A 239 5.97 -8.49 7.32
CA CYS A 239 5.25 -7.91 6.19
C CYS A 239 4.24 -8.89 5.57
N ILE A 240 4.64 -10.15 5.42
CA ILE A 240 3.79 -11.20 4.84
C ILE A 240 2.76 -11.72 5.86
N ALA A 241 3.17 -11.90 7.12
CA ALA A 241 2.30 -12.48 8.16
C ALA A 241 1.05 -11.63 8.45
N GLY A 242 1.14 -10.30 8.30
CA GLY A 242 -0.01 -9.42 8.44
C GLY A 242 -1.13 -9.67 7.41
N GLY A 243 -0.82 -10.31 6.28
CA GLY A 243 -1.80 -10.70 5.26
C GLY A 243 -2.37 -9.56 4.41
N GLU A 244 -1.94 -8.32 4.66
CA GLU A 244 -2.40 -7.13 3.94
C GLU A 244 -1.59 -6.87 2.66
N LEU A 245 -0.34 -7.36 2.64
CA LEU A 245 0.54 -7.33 1.49
C LEU A 245 0.83 -8.75 1.02
N ARG A 246 0.91 -8.93 -0.29
CA ARG A 246 1.36 -10.19 -0.90
C ARG A 246 2.88 -10.27 -0.87
N PRO A 247 3.47 -11.49 -0.88
CA PRO A 247 4.92 -11.66 -0.86
C PRO A 247 5.63 -10.85 -1.95
N ASN A 248 5.13 -10.90 -3.19
CA ASN A 248 5.68 -10.12 -4.31
C ASN A 248 5.58 -8.59 -4.13
N GLN A 249 4.64 -8.12 -3.31
CA GLN A 249 4.50 -6.70 -2.98
C GLN A 249 5.50 -6.27 -1.90
N CYS A 250 5.79 -7.12 -0.91
CA CYS A 250 6.81 -6.80 0.11
C CYS A 250 8.23 -6.69 -0.47
N GLY A 251 8.51 -7.43 -1.55
CA GLY A 251 9.82 -7.47 -2.20
C GLY A 251 10.86 -8.26 -1.40
N ASP A 252 11.74 -8.97 -2.09
CA ASP A 252 12.83 -9.71 -1.45
C ASP A 252 14.08 -9.74 -2.33
N ALA A 253 15.25 -9.81 -1.70
CA ALA A 253 16.53 -9.77 -2.39
C ALA A 253 17.47 -10.86 -1.87
N PHE A 254 18.19 -11.48 -2.79
CA PHE A 254 19.10 -12.56 -2.47
C PHE A 254 20.32 -12.56 -3.38
N ARG A 255 21.46 -13.00 -2.86
CA ARG A 255 22.68 -13.15 -3.65
C ARG A 255 22.79 -14.56 -4.22
N PHE A 256 22.66 -14.67 -5.54
CA PHE A 256 22.82 -15.94 -6.24
C PHE A 256 24.32 -16.14 -6.48
N THR A 257 24.87 -17.28 -6.05
CA THR A 257 26.31 -17.58 -6.21
C THR A 257 26.52 -18.79 -7.12
N PRO A 258 27.68 -18.92 -7.79
CA PRO A 258 27.98 -20.10 -8.63
C PRO A 258 27.92 -21.45 -7.89
N THR A 259 28.05 -21.44 -6.56
CA THR A 259 28.02 -22.64 -5.71
C THR A 259 26.66 -22.89 -5.07
N ALA A 260 25.74 -21.91 -5.11
CA ALA A 260 24.41 -22.07 -4.57
C ALA A 260 23.67 -23.16 -5.36
N ARG A 261 23.09 -24.14 -4.65
CA ARG A 261 22.27 -25.20 -5.26
C ARG A 261 20.80 -24.86 -5.24
N THR A 262 20.36 -24.23 -4.16
CA THR A 262 18.99 -23.79 -3.99
C THR A 262 19.00 -22.41 -3.36
N VAL A 263 18.16 -21.52 -3.88
CA VAL A 263 17.86 -20.22 -3.30
C VAL A 263 16.38 -20.17 -3.00
N SER A 264 16.04 -19.69 -1.81
CA SER A 264 14.68 -19.47 -1.35
C SER A 264 14.49 -17.98 -1.13
N MET A 265 13.47 -17.39 -1.73
CA MET A 265 13.10 -15.99 -1.59
C MET A 265 11.65 -15.88 -1.17
N TYR A 266 11.25 -14.71 -0.66
CA TYR A 266 9.88 -14.39 -0.28
C TYR A 266 9.33 -15.38 0.73
N GLU A 267 10.09 -15.68 1.80
CA GLU A 267 9.70 -16.69 2.81
C GLU A 267 9.35 -18.07 2.20
N GLY A 268 10.03 -18.46 1.12
CA GLY A 268 9.83 -19.76 0.47
C GLY A 268 8.77 -19.80 -0.63
N TRP A 269 8.09 -18.68 -0.90
CA TRP A 269 7.15 -18.59 -2.02
C TRP A 269 7.83 -18.69 -3.38
N VAL A 270 9.13 -18.40 -3.44
CA VAL A 270 9.93 -18.53 -4.65
C VAL A 270 11.14 -19.40 -4.34
N ARG A 271 11.30 -20.47 -5.11
CA ARG A 271 12.46 -21.34 -5.03
C ARG A 271 13.15 -21.44 -6.38
N TRP A 272 14.47 -21.26 -6.35
CA TRP A 272 15.36 -21.43 -7.49
C TRP A 272 16.27 -22.62 -7.24
N GLU A 273 16.37 -23.53 -8.21
CA GLU A 273 17.37 -24.62 -8.19
C GLU A 273 18.41 -24.36 -9.27
N LEU A 274 19.60 -23.96 -8.83
CA LEU A 274 20.70 -23.53 -9.67
C LEU A 274 21.65 -24.73 -9.88
N PRO A 275 21.62 -25.42 -11.04
CA PRO A 275 22.58 -26.49 -11.29
C PRO A 275 24.01 -25.93 -11.36
N ALA A 276 25.00 -26.81 -11.16
CA ALA A 276 26.40 -26.41 -11.27
C ALA A 276 26.67 -25.79 -12.66
N GLY A 277 27.33 -24.64 -12.67
CA GLY A 277 27.61 -23.91 -13.89
C GLY A 277 26.44 -23.09 -14.44
N ALA A 278 25.28 -23.00 -13.76
CA ALA A 278 24.21 -22.08 -14.15
C ALA A 278 24.66 -20.61 -14.10
N LEU A 279 25.54 -20.27 -13.15
CA LEU A 279 26.15 -18.96 -12.98
C LEU A 279 27.67 -19.09 -13.02
N THR A 280 28.33 -18.13 -13.66
CA THR A 280 29.80 -18.01 -13.68
C THR A 280 30.32 -17.00 -12.66
N GLN A 281 29.44 -16.13 -12.16
CA GLN A 281 29.74 -15.09 -11.17
C GLN A 281 28.53 -14.90 -10.25
N GLU A 282 28.75 -14.26 -9.11
CA GLU A 282 27.66 -13.89 -8.22
C GLU A 282 26.75 -12.83 -8.88
N VAL A 283 25.45 -12.91 -8.59
CA VAL A 283 24.43 -11.96 -9.03
C VAL A 283 23.60 -11.55 -7.83
N GLN A 284 23.55 -10.25 -7.52
CA GLN A 284 22.57 -9.73 -6.59
C GLN A 284 21.22 -9.68 -7.30
N VAL A 285 20.24 -10.41 -6.76
CA VAL A 285 18.87 -10.42 -7.28
C VAL A 285 17.99 -9.57 -6.37
N GLU A 286 17.24 -8.66 -6.96
CA GLU A 286 16.34 -7.73 -6.29
C GLU A 286 14.93 -7.81 -6.88
N PRO A 287 13.89 -7.33 -6.17
CA PRO A 287 12.53 -7.34 -6.71
C PRO A 287 12.38 -6.26 -7.78
N GLY A 288 11.80 -6.64 -8.92
CA GLY A 288 11.26 -5.68 -9.89
C GLY A 288 9.86 -5.22 -9.48
N THR A 289 9.27 -4.31 -10.26
CA THR A 289 7.89 -3.85 -10.01
C THR A 289 6.88 -5.00 -10.14
N TRP A 290 5.93 -5.15 -9.22
CA TRP A 290 4.83 -6.13 -9.34
C TRP A 290 3.61 -5.57 -10.11
N ARG A 291 3.62 -4.27 -10.42
CA ARG A 291 2.49 -3.56 -11.06
C ARG A 291 2.29 -3.89 -12.53
N SER A 292 3.27 -4.49 -13.20
CA SER A 292 3.15 -4.92 -14.59
C SER A 292 2.76 -6.40 -14.66
N GLY A 293 1.59 -6.70 -15.19
CA GLY A 293 1.09 -8.07 -15.34
C GLY A 293 1.02 -8.55 -16.78
N MET A 294 0.23 -9.59 -17.01
CA MET A 294 -0.22 -10.02 -18.32
C MET A 294 -1.74 -9.88 -18.43
N VAL A 295 -2.27 -9.89 -19.65
CA VAL A 295 -3.72 -9.89 -19.87
C VAL A 295 -4.26 -11.28 -19.50
N VAL A 296 -5.23 -11.31 -18.59
CA VAL A 296 -6.00 -12.49 -18.20
C VAL A 296 -7.49 -12.12 -18.17
N PRO A 297 -8.43 -13.08 -18.16
CA PRO A 297 -9.83 -12.78 -17.90
C PRO A 297 -9.98 -12.00 -16.58
N ALA A 298 -10.90 -11.04 -16.52
CA ALA A 298 -10.97 -10.07 -15.42
C ALA A 298 -11.05 -10.71 -14.02
N GLN A 299 -11.76 -11.83 -13.89
CA GLN A 299 -11.88 -12.58 -12.64
C GLN A 299 -10.55 -13.18 -12.14
N TRP A 300 -9.57 -13.37 -13.02
CA TRP A 300 -8.23 -13.87 -12.67
C TRP A 300 -7.24 -12.76 -12.30
N ASN A 301 -7.60 -11.48 -12.46
CA ASN A 301 -6.70 -10.37 -12.14
C ASN A 301 -6.17 -10.43 -10.69
N PRO A 302 -7.01 -10.63 -9.65
CA PRO A 302 -6.51 -10.70 -8.28
C PRO A 302 -5.49 -11.83 -8.07
N PHE A 303 -5.75 -13.01 -8.66
CA PHE A 303 -4.84 -14.15 -8.62
C PHE A 303 -3.52 -13.84 -9.34
N MET A 304 -3.58 -13.32 -10.57
CA MET A 304 -2.40 -13.01 -11.38
C MET A 304 -1.49 -11.99 -10.69
N PHE A 305 -2.05 -10.90 -10.16
CA PHE A 305 -1.27 -9.88 -9.47
C PHE A 305 -0.67 -10.38 -8.16
N ALA A 306 -1.29 -11.34 -7.47
CA ALA A 306 -0.73 -11.95 -6.26
C ALA A 306 0.44 -12.91 -6.55
N HIS A 307 0.52 -13.45 -7.78
CA HIS A 307 1.51 -14.46 -8.18
C HIS A 307 2.39 -14.02 -9.35
N ASN A 308 2.67 -12.71 -9.42
CA ASN A 308 3.51 -12.06 -10.42
C ASN A 308 4.82 -11.59 -9.76
N TYR A 309 5.91 -12.28 -10.03
CA TYR A 309 7.22 -11.99 -9.46
C TYR A 309 8.15 -11.45 -10.52
N ALA A 310 8.81 -10.33 -10.25
CA ALA A 310 9.85 -9.77 -11.10
C ALA A 310 11.19 -9.80 -10.38
N PHE A 311 12.23 -10.22 -11.09
CA PHE A 311 13.58 -10.38 -10.57
C PHE A 311 14.56 -9.58 -11.41
N GLU A 312 15.24 -8.63 -10.76
CA GLU A 312 16.25 -7.77 -11.36
C GLU A 312 17.67 -8.23 -11.01
N PRO A 313 18.66 -8.06 -11.89
CA PRO A 313 18.53 -7.50 -13.24
C PRO A 313 17.87 -8.48 -14.22
N ALA A 314 16.84 -8.05 -14.94
CA ALA A 314 16.10 -8.86 -15.90
C ALA A 314 16.97 -9.36 -17.08
N SER A 315 18.14 -8.76 -17.27
CA SER A 315 19.14 -9.19 -18.26
C SER A 315 20.00 -10.38 -17.83
N GLY A 316 19.87 -10.88 -16.59
CA GLY A 316 20.65 -12.00 -16.09
C GLY A 316 20.35 -13.30 -16.85
N VAL A 317 21.30 -13.83 -17.62
CA VAL A 317 21.14 -15.09 -18.37
C VAL A 317 21.89 -16.22 -17.67
N PHE A 318 21.20 -17.34 -17.44
CA PHE A 318 21.81 -18.56 -16.91
C PHE A 318 22.50 -19.35 -18.03
N LYS A 319 23.68 -19.90 -17.72
CA LYS A 319 24.42 -20.75 -18.68
C LYS A 319 23.89 -22.19 -18.75
N GLN A 320 23.03 -22.56 -17.81
CA GLN A 320 22.29 -23.81 -17.76
C GLN A 320 20.84 -23.51 -17.41
N PRO A 321 19.85 -24.30 -17.88
CA PRO A 321 18.47 -24.16 -17.44
C PRO A 321 18.37 -24.29 -15.91
N VAL A 322 17.69 -23.33 -15.29
CA VAL A 322 17.44 -23.27 -13.85
C VAL A 322 16.00 -23.66 -13.60
N ARG A 323 15.72 -24.45 -12.56
CA ARG A 323 14.33 -24.72 -12.17
C ARG A 323 13.83 -23.58 -11.28
N LEU A 324 12.72 -22.97 -11.68
CA LEU A 324 11.97 -22.00 -10.89
C LEU A 324 10.69 -22.67 -10.40
N THR A 325 10.41 -22.54 -9.11
CA THR A 325 9.17 -22.98 -8.47
C THR A 325 8.54 -21.77 -7.77
N LEU A 326 7.28 -21.48 -8.12
CA LEU A 326 6.47 -20.44 -7.51
C LEU A 326 5.30 -21.06 -6.75
N ALA A 327 5.13 -20.69 -5.49
CA ALA A 327 3.93 -21.02 -4.72
C ALA A 327 2.75 -20.15 -5.16
N TYR A 328 1.53 -20.69 -5.03
CA TYR A 328 0.29 -19.95 -5.20
C TYR A 328 -0.68 -20.15 -4.04
N ASP A 329 -1.57 -19.18 -3.84
CA ASP A 329 -2.66 -19.25 -2.87
C ASP A 329 -3.93 -19.76 -3.57
N PRO A 330 -4.36 -21.02 -3.35
CA PRO A 330 -5.55 -21.57 -3.99
C PRO A 330 -6.84 -20.82 -3.61
N ARG A 331 -6.85 -20.07 -2.50
CA ARG A 331 -8.02 -19.28 -2.06
C ARG A 331 -8.27 -18.07 -2.97
N LEU A 332 -7.30 -17.69 -3.80
CA LEU A 332 -7.43 -16.58 -4.74
C LEU A 332 -7.92 -17.02 -6.12
N LEU A 333 -8.10 -18.32 -6.35
CA LEU A 333 -8.68 -18.81 -7.60
C LEU A 333 -10.11 -18.29 -7.73
N PRO A 334 -10.50 -17.75 -8.90
CA PRO A 334 -11.87 -17.33 -9.12
C PRO A 334 -12.81 -18.52 -9.11
N GLU A 335 -14.10 -18.27 -8.88
CA GLU A 335 -15.14 -19.28 -9.00
C GLU A 335 -15.07 -20.00 -10.36
N GLY A 336 -15.08 -21.34 -10.34
CA GLY A 336 -14.92 -22.17 -11.53
C GLY A 336 -13.48 -22.30 -12.05
N GLY A 337 -12.50 -21.63 -11.45
CA GLY A 337 -11.08 -21.80 -11.74
C GLY A 337 -10.56 -23.14 -11.24
N ALA A 338 -9.84 -23.87 -12.09
CA ALA A 338 -9.23 -25.15 -11.73
C ALA A 338 -7.70 -25.00 -11.62
N GLU A 339 -7.09 -25.53 -10.56
CA GLU A 339 -5.64 -25.52 -10.37
C GLU A 339 -4.89 -26.18 -11.53
N SER A 340 -5.44 -27.24 -12.10
CA SER A 340 -4.87 -27.93 -13.26
C SER A 340 -4.78 -27.07 -14.53
N SER A 341 -5.50 -25.95 -14.58
CA SER A 341 -5.42 -24.98 -15.68
C SER A 341 -4.23 -24.04 -15.56
N LEU A 342 -3.55 -24.00 -14.42
CA LEU A 342 -2.44 -23.09 -14.18
C LEU A 342 -1.21 -23.48 -15.01
N THR A 343 -0.38 -22.48 -15.30
CA THR A 343 0.95 -22.64 -15.87
C THR A 343 1.84 -21.47 -15.42
N LEU A 344 3.12 -21.58 -15.75
CA LEU A 344 4.10 -20.53 -15.54
C LEU A 344 4.29 -19.76 -16.84
N TYR A 345 4.21 -18.43 -16.77
CA TYR A 345 4.53 -17.54 -17.88
C TYR A 345 5.81 -16.76 -17.60
N TRP A 346 6.62 -16.57 -18.63
CA TRP A 346 7.67 -15.56 -18.65
C TRP A 346 7.16 -14.34 -19.42
N LYS A 347 7.28 -13.15 -18.82
CA LYS A 347 6.92 -11.89 -19.48
C LYS A 347 8.15 -11.02 -19.67
N ALA A 348 8.53 -10.79 -20.92
CA ALA A 348 9.48 -9.71 -21.24
C ALA A 348 8.80 -8.34 -21.07
N GLU A 349 9.59 -7.30 -20.90
CA GLU A 349 9.11 -5.93 -20.69
C GLU A 349 8.19 -5.49 -21.83
N ASP A 350 8.69 -5.53 -23.07
CA ASP A 350 8.01 -5.06 -24.28
C ASP A 350 7.39 -6.17 -25.15
N ALA A 351 7.20 -7.37 -24.59
CA ALA A 351 6.60 -8.48 -25.35
C ALA A 351 5.41 -9.12 -24.61
N PRO A 352 4.53 -9.83 -25.35
CA PRO A 352 3.51 -10.69 -24.75
C PRO A 352 4.15 -11.73 -23.82
N ALA A 353 3.39 -12.13 -22.80
CA ALA A 353 3.79 -13.24 -21.94
C ALA A 353 3.84 -14.56 -22.74
N GLN A 354 4.84 -15.38 -22.47
CA GLN A 354 5.06 -16.67 -23.12
C GLN A 354 5.01 -17.77 -22.07
N ALA A 355 4.25 -18.83 -22.33
CA ALA A 355 4.21 -19.98 -21.44
C ALA A 355 5.59 -20.63 -21.38
N VAL A 356 6.05 -20.93 -20.17
CA VAL A 356 7.28 -21.71 -19.93
C VAL A 356 6.99 -23.15 -20.32
N ALA A 357 7.63 -23.62 -21.39
CA ALA A 357 7.41 -24.96 -21.91
C ALA A 357 7.70 -26.03 -20.85
N GLY A 358 6.77 -26.97 -20.70
CA GLY A 358 6.90 -28.06 -19.72
C GLY A 358 6.69 -27.64 -18.26
N ALA A 359 6.13 -26.46 -17.99
CA ALA A 359 5.76 -26.09 -16.63
C ALA A 359 4.71 -27.07 -16.06
N VAL A 360 4.91 -27.46 -14.80
CA VAL A 360 4.09 -28.46 -14.09
C VAL A 360 3.47 -27.81 -12.86
N VAL A 361 2.17 -28.04 -12.68
CA VAL A 361 1.43 -27.67 -11.46
C VAL A 361 1.49 -28.84 -10.50
N ASP A 362 1.79 -28.55 -9.25
CA ASP A 362 1.67 -29.46 -8.10
C ASP A 362 0.56 -28.92 -7.19
N THR A 363 -0.62 -29.54 -7.27
CA THR A 363 -1.82 -29.13 -6.52
C THR A 363 -1.79 -29.57 -5.06
N GLU A 364 -0.91 -30.51 -4.70
CA GLU A 364 -0.74 -30.90 -3.31
C GLU A 364 0.16 -29.88 -2.59
N ALA A 365 1.22 -29.43 -3.26
CA ALA A 365 2.14 -28.43 -2.74
C ALA A 365 1.70 -26.97 -3.01
N ASN A 366 0.66 -26.76 -3.82
CA ASN A 366 0.24 -25.46 -4.35
C ASN A 366 1.40 -24.70 -5.02
N THR A 367 2.11 -25.35 -5.94
CA THR A 367 3.21 -24.73 -6.68
C THR A 367 3.12 -24.93 -8.18
N VAL A 368 3.76 -24.03 -8.95
CA VAL A 368 4.02 -24.21 -10.37
C VAL A 368 5.52 -24.13 -10.61
N SER A 369 6.07 -25.15 -11.27
CA SER A 369 7.50 -25.28 -11.54
C SER A 369 7.80 -25.32 -13.03
N GLY A 370 8.90 -24.70 -13.47
CA GLY A 370 9.38 -24.79 -14.85
C GLY A 370 10.88 -24.52 -14.97
N PHE A 371 11.47 -24.90 -16.11
CA PHE A 371 12.87 -24.58 -16.41
C PHE A 371 12.98 -23.27 -17.17
N VAL A 372 13.84 -22.36 -16.69
CA VAL A 372 14.02 -21.02 -17.22
C VAL A 372 15.50 -20.75 -17.49
N SER A 373 15.78 -19.86 -18.44
CA SER A 373 17.15 -19.56 -18.89
C SER A 373 17.64 -18.17 -18.51
N LYS A 374 16.83 -17.38 -17.79
CA LYS A 374 17.17 -16.01 -17.38
C LYS A 374 16.39 -15.59 -16.14
N LEU A 375 16.81 -14.47 -15.54
CA LEU A 375 16.01 -13.67 -14.62
C LEU A 375 14.98 -12.86 -15.42
N GLY A 376 14.00 -12.27 -14.73
CA GLY A 376 12.95 -11.46 -15.35
C GLY A 376 11.61 -11.60 -14.63
N ARG A 377 10.50 -11.45 -15.34
CA ARG A 377 9.16 -11.55 -14.77
C ARG A 377 8.54 -12.92 -15.01
N TYR A 378 8.06 -13.53 -13.94
CA TYR A 378 7.38 -14.83 -13.94
C TYR A 378 6.02 -14.74 -13.27
N ILE A 379 5.01 -15.29 -13.93
CA ILE A 379 3.61 -15.13 -13.54
C ILE A 379 2.95 -16.51 -13.50
N VAL A 380 2.24 -16.83 -12.42
CA VAL A 380 1.33 -17.97 -12.37
C VAL A 380 -0.05 -17.51 -12.82
N ALA A 381 -0.58 -18.14 -13.86
CA ALA A 381 -1.87 -17.76 -14.48
C ALA A 381 -2.50 -18.97 -15.20
N PRO A 382 -3.81 -18.94 -15.52
CA PRO A 382 -4.44 -19.97 -16.33
C PRO A 382 -3.91 -19.96 -17.77
N ARG A 383 -3.93 -21.14 -18.42
CA ARG A 383 -3.46 -21.38 -19.79
C ARG A 383 -4.20 -20.60 -20.89
#